data_AF-A0A813D6C4-F1
#
_entry.id   AF-A0A813D6C4-F1
#
_cell.length_a   1.000
_cell.length_b   1.000
_cell.length_c   1.000
_cell.angle_alpha   90.00
_cell.angle_beta   90.00
_cell.angle_gamma   90.00
#
_symmetry.space_group_name_H-M   'P 1'
#
loop_
_entity.id
_entity.type
_entity.pdbx_description
1 polymer ?
#
loop_
_entity_poly.entity_id
_entity_poly.type
_entity_poly.pdbx_seq_one_letter_code
_entity_poly.pdbx_strand_id
1 'polypeptide(L)'
;MAERVDSWAIHPVQSWANWCQDIAAFISCFQRLPRRSDQAKDENAKFKWLERQRKQVTMLSPDQIGQLSKASPLMAERIQKWIDPLFNWRRTFGKFSEFVKLNARIPSKHKDDASARVLESWMRNQARDIKILRDEQLELLRNVHPMMRQKIEEWLHSARNNMVIYEKRCQDLTDFLEHHDRIPKHCASFSNERPLAVWLSQQLKSVRKLSPEQLDMIRATHPKVASLVQERSDPLLKWQAQCYAVKAFVDANGRCAYTEAVDPHERQLGRWLFYQSRCCRAGKLTNEAVEFLRSCHPIIAERVDRWQDPQSLWRGRIRELSAFLREFARSPRISARDRNEKSLSLWIASQSQEFKAGNLSPEQIEEFKNIHELIAARVDKWQVPASTPLG
;
A
#
# COMPACT_ATOMS: atom_id res chain seq x y z
N MET A 1 -14.08 43.14 25.73
CA MET A 1 -12.71 43.11 25.21
C MET A 1 -12.01 41.93 25.87
N ALA A 2 -12.07 40.77 25.21
CA ALA A 2 -11.47 39.54 25.72
C ALA A 2 -10.01 39.49 25.24
N GLU A 3 -9.07 39.62 26.16
CA GLU A 3 -7.64 39.47 25.90
C GLU A 3 -7.36 38.05 25.43
N ARG A 4 -6.87 37.99 24.19
CA ARG A 4 -6.42 36.78 23.52
C ARG A 4 -5.03 36.47 24.08
N VAL A 5 -4.97 35.51 25.00
CA VAL A 5 -3.68 34.99 25.51
C VAL A 5 -2.97 34.28 24.36
N ASP A 6 -2.01 34.96 23.75
CA ASP A 6 -1.11 34.39 22.75
C ASP A 6 -0.23 33.32 23.40
N SER A 7 -0.65 32.06 23.28
CA SER A 7 0.10 30.88 23.73
C SER A 7 1.21 30.49 22.73
N TRP A 8 2.05 31.45 22.35
CA TRP A 8 3.32 31.18 21.69
C TRP A 8 4.44 31.57 22.64
N ALA A 9 4.46 30.91 23.81
CA ALA A 9 5.65 30.85 24.62
C ALA A 9 6.72 30.09 23.81
N ILE A 10 7.48 30.87 23.06
CA ILE A 10 8.78 30.54 22.54
C ILE A 10 9.56 29.97 23.73
N HIS A 11 9.70 28.63 23.77
CA HIS A 11 10.63 28.01 24.70
C HIS A 11 11.98 28.71 24.51
N PRO A 12 12.64 29.15 25.60
CA PRO A 12 13.95 29.80 25.49
C PRO A 12 14.86 28.86 24.71
N VAL A 13 15.80 29.42 23.93
CA VAL A 13 16.80 28.67 23.17
C VAL A 13 17.51 27.73 24.14
N GLN A 14 17.00 26.51 24.31
CA GLN A 14 17.57 25.54 25.22
C GLN A 14 18.90 25.12 24.61
N SER A 15 19.96 25.36 25.37
CA SER A 15 21.30 24.92 24.98
C SER A 15 21.30 23.40 24.80
N TRP A 16 22.23 22.91 23.97
CA TRP A 16 22.43 21.47 23.76
C TRP A 16 22.56 20.69 25.08
N ALA A 17 23.26 21.27 26.05
CA ALA A 17 23.45 20.68 27.37
C ALA A 17 22.13 20.54 28.14
N ASN A 18 21.24 21.54 28.08
CA ASN A 18 19.93 21.48 28.74
C ASN A 18 19.07 20.36 28.15
N TRP A 19 19.07 20.19 26.83
CA TRP A 19 18.38 19.06 26.20
C TRP A 19 18.95 17.72 26.64
N CYS A 20 20.28 17.58 26.73
CA CYS A 20 20.90 16.35 27.21
C CYS A 20 20.50 16.03 28.66
N GLN A 21 20.45 17.04 29.52
CA GLN A 21 20.01 16.91 30.92
C GLN A 21 18.52 16.54 31.01
N ASP A 22 17.66 17.19 30.22
CA ASP A 22 16.22 16.91 30.17
C ASP A 22 15.94 15.48 29.70
N ILE A 23 16.72 14.99 28.74
CA ILE A 23 16.65 13.59 28.28
C ILE A 23 17.16 12.63 29.36
N ALA A 24 18.26 12.94 30.02
CA ALA A 24 18.78 12.15 31.13
C ALA A 24 17.76 12.03 32.27
N ALA A 25 17.16 13.14 32.68
CA ALA A 25 16.13 13.20 33.71
C ALA A 25 14.89 12.38 33.31
N PHE A 26 14.42 12.51 32.06
CA PHE A 26 13.32 11.71 31.55
C PHE A 26 13.63 10.20 31.62
N ILE A 27 14.80 9.78 31.14
CA ILE A 27 15.17 8.37 31.14
C ILE A 27 15.30 7.85 32.58
N SER A 28 15.83 8.67 33.50
CA SER A 28 15.91 8.33 34.91
C SER A 28 14.53 8.08 35.53
N CYS A 29 13.53 8.92 35.21
CA CYS A 29 12.17 8.76 35.75
C CYS A 29 11.40 7.60 35.11
N PHE A 30 11.50 7.42 33.80
CA PHE A 30 10.63 6.48 33.05
C PHE A 30 11.32 5.19 32.62
N GLN A 31 12.63 5.05 32.85
CA GLN A 31 13.45 3.90 32.45
C GLN A 31 13.31 3.53 30.96
N ARG A 32 13.04 4.53 30.13
CA ARG A 32 12.85 4.39 28.67
C ARG A 32 13.16 5.68 27.95
N LEU A 33 13.38 5.58 26.64
CA LEU A 33 13.51 6.75 25.77
C LEU A 33 12.14 7.42 25.51
N PRO A 34 12.12 8.75 25.30
CA PRO A 34 10.92 9.47 24.86
C PRO A 34 10.35 8.88 23.57
N ARG A 35 9.02 8.85 23.47
CA ARG A 35 8.26 8.36 22.31
C ARG A 35 7.39 9.47 21.76
N ARG A 36 6.96 9.31 20.51
CA ARG A 36 5.92 10.17 19.94
C ARG A 36 4.65 10.00 20.76
N SER A 37 4.09 11.12 21.23
CA SER A 37 2.83 11.16 21.98
C SER A 37 2.08 12.42 21.63
N ASP A 38 0.77 12.31 21.42
CA ASP A 38 -0.09 13.46 21.14
C ASP A 38 -0.67 14.07 22.44
N GLN A 39 -0.62 13.34 23.56
CA GLN A 39 -1.13 13.77 24.87
C GLN A 39 -0.02 14.36 25.77
N ALA A 40 1.19 13.79 25.75
CA ALA A 40 2.31 14.25 26.55
C ALA A 40 3.19 15.23 25.75
N LYS A 41 2.82 16.52 25.76
CA LYS A 41 3.50 17.59 25.00
C LYS A 41 5.01 17.65 25.28
N ASP A 42 5.40 17.50 26.54
CA ASP A 42 6.81 17.53 26.98
C ASP A 42 7.62 16.33 26.45
N GLU A 43 7.10 15.11 26.58
CA GLU A 43 7.73 13.90 26.02
C GLU A 43 7.85 14.00 24.49
N ASN A 44 6.83 14.53 23.83
CA ASN A 44 6.82 14.70 22.38
C ASN A 44 7.87 15.72 21.91
N ALA A 45 8.11 16.79 22.68
CA ALA A 45 9.17 17.75 22.39
C ALA A 45 10.56 17.10 22.47
N LYS A 46 10.81 16.33 23.53
CA LYS A 46 12.03 15.52 23.72
C LYS A 46 12.23 14.51 22.59
N PHE A 47 11.16 13.79 22.19
CA PHE A 47 11.18 12.86 21.06
C PHE A 47 11.51 13.56 19.74
N LYS A 48 10.84 14.68 19.42
CA LYS A 48 11.08 15.44 18.19
C LYS A 48 12.51 15.98 18.13
N TRP A 49 13.05 16.42 19.26
CA TRP A 49 14.43 16.87 19.34
C TRP A 49 15.40 15.71 19.03
N LEU A 50 15.24 14.54 19.65
CA LEU A 50 16.05 13.35 19.35
C LEU A 50 15.95 12.91 17.88
N GLU A 51 14.76 12.96 17.28
CA GLU A 51 14.59 12.62 15.85
C GLU A 51 15.29 13.61 14.91
N ARG A 52 15.37 14.89 15.28
CA ARG A 52 16.17 15.88 14.53
C ARG A 52 17.66 15.52 14.59
N GLN A 53 18.16 15.17 15.77
CA GLN A 53 19.58 14.79 15.93
C GLN A 53 19.90 13.50 15.17
N ARG A 54 19.00 12.51 15.18
CA ARG A 54 19.16 11.29 14.39
C ARG A 54 19.32 11.58 12.89
N LYS A 55 18.53 12.50 12.34
CA LYS A 55 18.57 12.86 10.91
C LYS A 55 19.87 13.58 10.53
N GLN A 56 20.51 14.23 11.49
CA GLN A 56 21.72 15.02 11.30
C GLN A 56 22.93 14.39 12.02
N VAL A 57 22.89 13.07 12.31
CA VAL A 57 23.91 12.40 13.13
C VAL A 57 25.31 12.53 12.53
N THR A 58 25.42 12.60 11.20
CA THR A 58 26.70 12.82 10.48
C THR A 58 27.27 14.23 10.64
N MET A 59 26.45 15.19 11.10
CA MET A 59 26.82 16.59 11.32
C MET A 59 27.06 16.91 12.80
N LEU A 60 26.84 15.96 13.71
CA LEU A 60 27.10 16.14 15.13
C LEU A 60 28.59 16.06 15.41
N SER A 61 29.11 16.97 16.23
CA SER A 61 30.51 16.91 16.65
C SER A 61 30.76 15.73 17.59
N PRO A 62 32.01 15.21 17.68
CA PRO A 62 32.36 14.17 18.64
C PRO A 62 32.02 14.53 20.08
N ASP A 63 32.14 15.82 20.45
CA ASP A 63 31.77 16.32 21.77
C ASP A 63 30.25 16.25 22.00
N GLN A 64 29.43 16.67 21.02
CA GLN A 64 27.97 16.55 21.09
C GLN A 64 27.52 15.09 21.23
N ILE A 65 28.11 14.19 20.44
CA ILE A 65 27.87 12.74 20.52
C ILE A 65 28.24 12.22 21.92
N GLY A 66 29.38 12.67 22.46
CA GLY A 66 29.85 12.31 23.80
C GLY A 66 28.89 12.79 24.90
N GLN A 67 28.43 14.03 24.84
CA GLN A 67 27.48 14.60 25.81
C GLN A 67 26.15 13.84 25.82
N LEU A 68 25.57 13.57 24.65
CA LEU A 68 24.30 12.85 24.56
C LEU A 68 24.44 11.36 24.94
N SER A 69 25.59 10.74 24.66
CA SER A 69 25.88 9.36 25.10
C SER A 69 25.98 9.25 26.62
N LYS A 70 26.52 10.27 27.30
CA LYS A 70 26.62 10.31 28.77
C LYS A 70 25.27 10.46 29.47
N ALA A 71 24.22 10.90 28.77
CA ALA A 71 22.89 11.10 29.35
C ALA A 71 22.30 9.80 29.94
N SER A 72 22.54 8.65 29.32
CA SER A 72 22.11 7.34 29.82
C SER A 72 22.71 6.20 28.97
N PRO A 73 22.93 4.99 29.53
CA PRO A 73 23.26 3.79 28.75
C PRO A 73 22.27 3.50 27.60
N LEU A 74 20.96 3.76 27.81
CA LEU A 74 19.96 3.59 26.75
C LEU A 74 20.16 4.58 25.59
N MET A 75 20.64 5.78 25.89
CA MET A 75 20.94 6.80 24.89
C MET A 75 22.25 6.49 24.17
N ALA A 76 23.29 6.04 24.88
CA ALA A 76 24.53 5.56 24.30
C ALA A 76 24.28 4.44 23.28
N GLU A 77 23.49 3.41 23.63
CA GLU A 77 23.13 2.34 22.67
C GLU A 77 22.33 2.88 21.48
N ARG A 78 21.43 3.85 21.72
CA ARG A 78 20.63 4.45 20.65
C ARG A 78 21.48 5.26 19.68
N ILE A 79 22.49 5.99 20.15
CA ILE A 79 23.44 6.75 19.32
C ILE A 79 24.28 5.81 18.48
N GLN A 80 24.76 4.69 19.03
CA GLN A 80 25.51 3.71 18.26
C GLN A 80 24.68 3.16 17.08
N LYS A 81 23.37 2.95 17.27
CA LYS A 81 22.43 2.59 16.18
C LYS A 81 22.24 3.69 15.13
N TRP A 82 22.51 4.95 15.48
CA TRP A 82 22.44 6.06 14.52
C TRP A 82 23.72 6.18 13.71
N ILE A 83 24.88 6.01 14.36
CA ILE A 83 26.20 6.19 13.75
C ILE A 83 26.58 4.98 12.90
N ASP A 84 26.33 3.76 13.39
CA ASP A 84 26.71 2.52 12.72
C ASP A 84 25.47 1.78 12.19
N PRO A 85 25.18 1.84 10.87
CA PRO A 85 24.12 1.05 10.26
C PRO A 85 24.31 -0.47 10.42
N LEU A 86 25.53 -0.93 10.70
CA LEU A 86 25.86 -2.32 11.00
C LEU A 86 25.77 -2.65 12.49
N PHE A 87 25.44 -1.72 13.41
CA PHE A 87 25.53 -1.95 14.85
C PHE A 87 24.83 -3.25 15.32
N ASN A 88 23.56 -3.43 14.93
CA ASN A 88 22.81 -4.63 15.29
C ASN A 88 23.37 -5.89 14.61
N TRP A 89 23.88 -5.74 13.39
CA TRP A 89 24.53 -6.82 12.65
C TRP A 89 25.82 -7.23 13.35
N ARG A 90 26.72 -6.29 13.69
CA ARG A 90 27.98 -6.53 14.41
C ARG A 90 27.76 -7.15 15.78
N ARG A 91 26.75 -6.70 16.53
CA ARG A 91 26.38 -7.28 17.82
C ARG A 91 25.97 -8.75 17.68
N THR A 92 25.17 -9.08 16.67
CA THR A 92 24.75 -10.46 16.41
C THR A 92 25.90 -11.30 15.86
N PHE A 93 26.72 -10.72 14.98
CA PHE A 93 27.95 -11.30 14.48
C PHE A 93 28.95 -11.60 15.61
N GLY A 94 29.06 -10.74 16.62
CA GLY A 94 29.91 -10.97 17.79
C GLY A 94 29.51 -12.23 18.54
N LYS A 95 28.20 -12.37 18.85
CA LYS A 95 27.64 -13.60 19.46
C LYS A 95 27.86 -14.83 18.59
N PHE A 96 27.70 -14.68 17.27
CA PHE A 96 27.96 -15.74 16.31
C PHE A 96 29.44 -16.15 16.31
N SER A 97 30.34 -15.18 16.24
CA SER A 97 31.79 -15.42 16.21
C SER A 97 32.26 -16.08 17.48
N GLU A 98 31.76 -15.65 18.63
CA GLU A 98 32.07 -16.26 19.93
C GLU A 98 31.56 -17.69 19.98
N PHE A 99 30.31 -17.93 19.57
CA PHE A 99 29.75 -19.27 19.49
C PHE A 99 30.59 -20.21 18.62
N VAL A 100 30.95 -19.77 17.40
CA VAL A 100 31.73 -20.59 16.46
C VAL A 100 33.12 -20.88 17.02
N LYS A 101 33.78 -19.90 17.64
CA LYS A 101 35.09 -20.06 18.26
C LYS A 101 35.05 -21.03 19.45
N LEU A 102 34.05 -20.92 20.31
CA LEU A 102 33.92 -21.77 21.50
C LEU A 102 33.49 -23.20 21.18
N ASN A 103 32.58 -23.37 20.22
CA ASN A 103 31.99 -24.68 19.93
C ASN A 103 32.64 -25.39 18.73
N ALA A 104 33.57 -24.72 18.03
CA ALA A 104 34.22 -25.20 16.81
C ALA A 104 33.24 -25.73 15.75
N ARG A 105 32.01 -25.20 15.72
CA ARG A 105 30.93 -25.65 14.82
C ARG A 105 30.05 -24.49 14.38
N ILE A 106 29.39 -24.68 13.24
CA ILE A 106 28.38 -23.75 12.73
C ILE A 106 27.06 -23.98 13.50
N PRO A 107 26.36 -22.91 13.93
CA PRO A 107 25.04 -23.03 14.55
C PRO A 107 24.07 -23.83 13.66
N SER A 108 23.36 -24.77 14.26
CA SER A 108 22.37 -25.62 13.59
C SER A 108 21.05 -25.64 14.35
N LYS A 109 19.96 -26.07 13.70
CA LYS A 109 18.65 -26.28 14.33
C LYS A 109 18.67 -27.53 15.22
N HIS A 110 19.39 -27.51 16.33
CA HIS A 110 19.28 -28.55 17.36
C HIS A 110 18.08 -28.28 18.28
N LYS A 111 17.52 -29.33 18.92
CA LYS A 111 16.34 -29.18 19.77
C LYS A 111 16.62 -28.46 21.10
N ASP A 112 17.85 -28.54 21.59
CA ASP A 112 18.19 -28.19 22.97
C ASP A 112 19.05 -26.92 23.11
N ASP A 113 19.35 -26.23 22.01
CA ASP A 113 20.20 -25.02 22.01
C ASP A 113 19.45 -23.83 21.40
N ALA A 114 18.74 -23.09 22.27
CA ALA A 114 17.97 -21.91 21.87
C ALA A 114 18.86 -20.81 21.28
N SER A 115 20.08 -20.64 21.80
CA SER A 115 21.06 -19.67 21.31
C SER A 115 21.55 -20.01 19.90
N ALA A 116 21.85 -21.29 19.64
CA ALA A 116 22.22 -21.74 18.29
C ALA A 116 21.10 -21.56 17.27
N ARG A 117 19.83 -21.73 17.66
CA ARG A 117 18.69 -21.53 16.74
C ARG A 117 18.58 -20.08 16.25
N VAL A 118 18.77 -19.11 17.15
CA VAL A 118 18.74 -17.69 16.79
C VAL A 118 19.87 -17.36 15.83
N LEU A 119 21.09 -17.86 16.12
CA LEU A 119 22.26 -17.65 15.28
C LEU A 119 22.15 -18.38 13.93
N GLU A 120 21.51 -19.55 13.88
CA GLU A 120 21.23 -20.30 12.65
C GLU A 120 20.26 -19.53 11.75
N SER A 121 19.19 -18.96 12.32
CA SER A 121 18.26 -18.13 11.57
C SER A 121 18.94 -16.87 11.01
N TRP A 122 19.77 -16.23 11.82
CA TRP A 122 20.58 -15.09 11.39
C TRP A 122 21.53 -15.46 10.24
N MET A 123 22.22 -16.60 10.36
CA MET A 123 23.14 -17.14 9.36
C MET A 123 22.43 -17.48 8.03
N ARG A 124 21.22 -18.07 8.10
CA ARG A 124 20.39 -18.32 6.91
C ARG A 124 20.04 -17.03 6.16
N ASN A 125 19.77 -15.94 6.89
CA ASN A 125 19.52 -14.64 6.24
C ASN A 125 20.79 -14.13 5.53
N GLN A 126 21.98 -14.34 6.09
CA GLN A 126 23.24 -13.96 5.43
C GLN A 126 23.45 -14.76 4.14
N ALA A 127 23.15 -16.06 4.16
CA ALA A 127 23.23 -16.92 2.98
C ALA A 127 22.26 -16.48 1.87
N ARG A 128 21.02 -16.11 2.23
CA ARG A 128 20.02 -15.61 1.28
C ARG A 128 20.45 -14.28 0.65
N ASP A 129 21.00 -13.40 1.47
CA ASP A 129 21.31 -12.02 1.10
C ASP A 129 22.79 -11.90 0.65
N ILE A 130 23.47 -13.02 0.37
CA ILE A 130 24.92 -13.10 0.09
C ILE A 130 25.38 -12.18 -1.05
N LYS A 131 24.51 -11.92 -2.04
CA LYS A 131 24.79 -11.03 -3.19
C LYS A 131 24.76 -9.54 -2.84
N ILE A 132 24.14 -9.16 -1.73
CA ILE A 132 23.94 -7.77 -1.30
C ILE A 132 24.64 -7.44 0.02
N LEU A 133 25.37 -8.41 0.61
CA LEU A 133 26.21 -8.13 1.77
C LEU A 133 27.34 -7.19 1.38
N ARG A 134 27.65 -6.23 2.26
CA ARG A 134 28.81 -5.35 2.09
C ARG A 134 30.10 -6.15 2.18
N ASP A 135 31.15 -5.68 1.49
CA ASP A 135 32.47 -6.31 1.51
C ASP A 135 33.00 -6.51 2.93
N GLU A 136 32.84 -5.51 3.80
CA GLU A 136 33.21 -5.61 5.21
C GLU A 136 32.46 -6.76 5.94
N GLN A 137 31.18 -6.96 5.65
CA GLN A 137 30.40 -8.06 6.25
C GLN A 137 30.90 -9.42 5.76
N LEU A 138 31.24 -9.52 4.47
CA LEU A 138 31.80 -10.74 3.87
C LEU A 138 33.18 -11.06 4.44
N GLU A 139 34.05 -10.06 4.58
CA GLU A 139 35.38 -10.22 5.18
C GLU A 139 35.28 -10.67 6.64
N LEU A 140 34.43 -10.01 7.44
CA LEU A 140 34.19 -10.41 8.83
C LEU A 140 33.73 -11.86 8.92
N LEU A 141 32.76 -12.28 8.11
CA LEU A 141 32.27 -13.66 8.08
C LEU A 141 33.34 -14.67 7.63
N ARG A 142 34.14 -14.35 6.59
CA ARG A 142 35.23 -15.21 6.09
C ARG A 142 36.34 -15.42 7.12
N ASN A 143 36.54 -14.45 8.01
CA ASN A 143 37.63 -14.46 8.98
C ASN A 143 37.22 -15.02 10.36
N VAL A 144 35.95 -15.42 10.56
CA VAL A 144 35.52 -16.06 11.83
C VAL A 144 36.20 -17.41 12.03
N HIS A 145 36.17 -18.27 11.02
CA HIS A 145 36.64 -19.65 11.08
C HIS A 145 36.79 -20.25 9.67
N PRO A 146 37.75 -21.16 9.42
CA PRO A 146 37.92 -21.82 8.11
C PRO A 146 36.64 -22.46 7.55
N MET A 147 35.84 -23.10 8.41
CA MET A 147 34.55 -23.69 8.00
C MET A 147 33.55 -22.64 7.48
N MET A 148 33.56 -21.43 8.04
CA MET A 148 32.71 -20.36 7.54
C MET A 148 33.21 -19.81 6.21
N ARG A 149 34.54 -19.72 6.02
CA ARG A 149 35.12 -19.37 4.72
C ARG A 149 34.65 -20.34 3.65
N GLN A 150 34.74 -21.65 3.89
CA GLN A 150 34.24 -22.67 2.97
C GLN A 150 32.73 -22.50 2.70
N LYS A 151 31.93 -22.29 3.74
CA LYS A 151 30.48 -22.11 3.62
C LYS A 151 30.10 -20.90 2.76
N ILE A 152 30.84 -19.80 2.87
CA ILE A 152 30.63 -18.60 2.07
C ILE A 152 30.92 -18.87 0.59
N GLU A 153 32.01 -19.58 0.28
CA GLU A 153 32.32 -19.95 -1.10
C GLU A 153 31.25 -20.89 -1.70
N GLU A 154 30.71 -21.83 -0.91
CA GLU A 154 29.56 -22.66 -1.33
C GLU A 154 28.32 -21.80 -1.65
N TRP A 155 28.02 -20.80 -0.83
CA TRP A 155 26.88 -19.89 -1.07
C TRP A 155 27.09 -19.04 -2.31
N LEU A 156 28.29 -18.50 -2.51
CA LEU A 156 28.65 -17.73 -3.70
C LEU A 156 28.57 -18.60 -4.96
N HIS A 157 29.07 -19.85 -4.90
CA HIS A 157 28.97 -20.79 -6.01
C HIS A 157 27.52 -21.14 -6.35
N SER A 158 26.70 -21.47 -5.36
CA SER A 158 25.26 -21.72 -5.55
C SER A 158 24.53 -20.50 -6.12
N ALA A 159 24.86 -19.31 -5.64
CA ALA A 159 24.30 -18.05 -6.10
C ALA A 159 24.65 -17.74 -7.58
N ARG A 160 25.85 -18.12 -8.02
CA ARG A 160 26.29 -18.07 -9.43
C ARG A 160 25.55 -19.11 -10.27
N ASN A 161 25.49 -20.36 -9.83
CA ASN A 161 24.79 -21.44 -10.55
C ASN A 161 23.30 -21.12 -10.75
N ASN A 162 22.63 -20.52 -9.76
CA ASN A 162 21.24 -20.08 -9.90
C ASN A 162 21.09 -19.01 -10.99
N MET A 163 22.08 -18.13 -11.17
CA MET A 163 22.06 -17.15 -12.25
C MET A 163 22.28 -17.80 -13.62
N VAL A 164 23.19 -18.78 -13.72
CA VAL A 164 23.38 -19.58 -14.95
C VAL A 164 22.11 -20.34 -15.34
N ILE A 165 21.39 -20.90 -14.35
CA ILE A 165 20.08 -21.54 -14.60
C ILE A 165 19.05 -20.51 -15.09
N TYR A 166 19.06 -19.30 -14.53
CA TYR A 166 18.18 -18.21 -14.95
C TYR A 166 18.48 -17.78 -16.39
N GLU A 167 19.75 -17.61 -16.73
CA GLU A 167 20.24 -17.29 -18.07
C GLU A 167 19.79 -18.34 -19.08
N LYS A 168 19.97 -19.62 -18.75
CA LYS A 168 19.49 -20.72 -19.60
C LYS A 168 17.97 -20.64 -19.83
N ARG A 169 17.17 -20.29 -18.81
CA ARG A 169 15.72 -20.12 -18.97
C ARG A 169 15.35 -18.92 -19.83
N CYS A 170 16.10 -17.83 -19.74
CA CYS A 170 15.97 -16.70 -20.66
C CYS A 170 16.27 -17.14 -22.09
N GLN A 171 17.35 -17.91 -22.31
CA GLN A 171 17.69 -18.43 -23.63
C GLN A 171 16.62 -19.39 -24.17
N ASP A 172 16.18 -20.38 -23.39
CA ASP A 172 15.11 -21.30 -23.77
C ASP A 172 13.83 -20.54 -24.19
N LEU A 173 13.54 -19.41 -23.52
CA LEU A 173 12.41 -18.54 -23.83
C LEU A 173 12.63 -17.73 -25.12
N THR A 174 13.83 -17.18 -25.33
CA THR A 174 14.23 -16.51 -26.57
C THR A 174 14.07 -17.45 -27.76
N ASP A 175 14.66 -18.65 -27.68
CA ASP A 175 14.59 -19.66 -28.74
C ASP A 175 13.14 -20.00 -29.08
N PHE A 176 12.29 -20.22 -28.06
CA PHE A 176 10.86 -20.47 -28.28
C PHE A 176 10.16 -19.32 -29.00
N LEU A 177 10.45 -18.08 -28.62
CA LEU A 177 9.82 -16.89 -29.18
C LEU A 177 10.26 -16.63 -30.62
N GLU A 178 11.53 -16.88 -30.94
CA GLU A 178 12.05 -16.77 -32.32
C GLU A 178 11.41 -17.80 -33.24
N HIS A 179 11.20 -19.04 -32.77
CA HIS A 179 10.63 -20.11 -33.60
C HIS A 179 9.10 -20.03 -33.76
N HIS A 180 8.38 -19.46 -32.79
CA HIS A 180 6.91 -19.49 -32.78
C HIS A 180 6.24 -18.12 -32.85
N ASP A 181 6.99 -17.02 -32.74
CA ASP A 181 6.53 -15.62 -32.69
C ASP A 181 5.32 -15.37 -31.76
N ARG A 182 5.24 -16.13 -30.65
CA ARG A 182 4.12 -16.03 -29.70
C ARG A 182 4.55 -16.38 -28.29
N ILE A 183 3.85 -15.83 -27.31
CA ILE A 183 4.12 -16.10 -25.89
C ILE A 183 3.73 -17.57 -25.55
N PRO A 184 4.57 -18.29 -24.77
CA PRO A 184 4.25 -19.62 -24.28
C PRO A 184 2.90 -19.68 -23.54
N LYS A 185 2.11 -20.74 -23.77
CA LYS A 185 0.81 -20.98 -23.14
C LYS A 185 0.87 -22.16 -22.17
N HIS A 186 0.11 -22.06 -21.09
CA HIS A 186 0.01 -23.11 -20.07
C HIS A 186 -0.60 -24.43 -20.57
N CYS A 187 -1.45 -24.39 -21.61
CA CYS A 187 -2.22 -25.54 -22.11
C CYS A 187 -1.70 -26.07 -23.45
N ALA A 188 -0.44 -25.82 -23.79
CA ALA A 188 0.14 -26.33 -25.02
C ALA A 188 0.47 -27.82 -24.93
N SER A 189 0.28 -28.54 -26.03
CA SER A 189 0.61 -29.96 -26.22
C SER A 189 2.12 -30.20 -26.42
N PHE A 190 2.94 -29.15 -26.55
CA PHE A 190 4.40 -29.24 -26.67
C PHE A 190 5.07 -29.44 -25.31
N SER A 191 6.00 -30.40 -25.21
CA SER A 191 6.58 -30.85 -23.92
C SER A 191 7.32 -29.74 -23.15
N ASN A 192 7.87 -28.74 -23.85
CA ASN A 192 8.75 -27.72 -23.27
C ASN A 192 8.11 -26.32 -23.15
N GLU A 193 6.93 -26.10 -23.74
CA GLU A 193 6.25 -24.79 -23.70
C GLU A 193 5.64 -24.51 -22.32
N ARG A 194 5.02 -25.52 -21.71
CA ARG A 194 4.36 -25.37 -20.41
C ARG A 194 5.34 -24.94 -19.29
N PRO A 195 6.54 -25.53 -19.15
CA PRO A 195 7.56 -25.05 -18.21
C PRO A 195 7.93 -23.57 -18.41
N LEU A 196 8.09 -23.12 -19.66
CA LEU A 196 8.41 -21.72 -19.98
C LEU A 196 7.25 -20.79 -19.62
N ALA A 197 6.02 -21.18 -19.93
CA ALA A 197 4.82 -20.41 -19.56
C ALA A 197 4.68 -20.26 -18.04
N VAL A 198 4.92 -21.34 -17.29
CA VAL A 198 4.91 -21.33 -15.82
C VAL A 198 6.01 -20.43 -15.27
N TRP A 199 7.23 -20.57 -15.78
CA TRP A 199 8.37 -19.78 -15.34
C TRP A 199 8.16 -18.28 -15.60
N LEU A 200 7.77 -17.90 -16.82
CA LEU A 200 7.47 -16.51 -17.19
C LEU A 200 6.36 -15.92 -16.31
N SER A 201 5.28 -16.68 -16.06
CA SER A 201 4.19 -16.28 -15.18
C SER A 201 4.68 -16.01 -13.73
N GLN A 202 5.59 -16.83 -13.21
CA GLN A 202 6.19 -16.62 -11.89
C GLN A 202 7.07 -15.37 -11.85
N GLN A 203 7.87 -15.12 -12.89
CA GLN A 203 8.69 -13.91 -13.00
C GLN A 203 7.83 -12.65 -13.04
N LEU A 204 6.77 -12.64 -13.86
CA LEU A 204 5.85 -11.50 -13.97
C LEU A 204 5.06 -11.24 -12.68
N LYS A 205 4.71 -12.27 -11.92
CA LYS A 205 4.07 -12.12 -10.59
C LYS A 205 5.01 -11.48 -9.56
N SER A 206 6.30 -11.76 -9.67
CA SER A 206 7.32 -11.33 -8.70
C SER A 206 8.25 -10.25 -9.28
N VAL A 207 7.84 -9.57 -10.35
CA VAL A 207 8.71 -8.67 -11.14
C VAL A 207 9.35 -7.57 -10.29
N ARG A 208 8.66 -7.08 -9.26
CA ARG A 208 9.16 -6.06 -8.32
C ARG A 208 10.20 -6.57 -7.32
N LYS A 209 10.42 -7.88 -7.26
CA LYS A 209 11.39 -8.55 -6.38
C LYS A 209 12.59 -9.11 -7.15
N LEU A 210 12.57 -9.04 -8.49
CA LEU A 210 13.70 -9.46 -9.31
C LEU A 210 14.88 -8.50 -9.11
N SER A 211 16.10 -9.05 -9.15
CA SER A 211 17.29 -8.20 -9.16
C SER A 211 17.37 -7.38 -10.46
N PRO A 212 18.12 -6.27 -10.48
CA PRO A 212 18.35 -5.51 -11.71
C PRO A 212 18.87 -6.39 -12.86
N GLU A 213 19.84 -7.26 -12.57
CA GLU A 213 20.40 -8.23 -13.52
C GLU A 213 19.32 -9.15 -14.11
N GLN A 214 18.44 -9.71 -13.26
CA GLN A 214 17.34 -10.57 -13.71
C GLN A 214 16.33 -9.81 -14.58
N LEU A 215 16.05 -8.54 -14.26
CA LEU A 215 15.17 -7.69 -15.04
C LEU A 215 15.74 -7.39 -16.42
N ASP A 216 17.04 -7.10 -16.50
CA ASP A 216 17.69 -6.82 -17.78
C ASP A 216 17.72 -8.08 -18.66
N MET A 217 18.05 -9.24 -18.09
CA MET A 217 18.02 -10.51 -18.81
C MET A 217 16.64 -10.88 -19.34
N ILE A 218 15.58 -10.78 -18.52
CA ILE A 218 14.23 -11.13 -18.98
C ILE A 218 13.69 -10.14 -20.00
N ARG A 219 14.04 -8.85 -19.90
CA ARG A 219 13.67 -7.82 -20.90
C ARG A 219 14.39 -8.04 -22.23
N ALA A 220 15.64 -8.50 -22.20
CA ALA A 220 16.43 -8.78 -23.39
C ALA A 220 15.92 -9.98 -24.21
N THR A 221 15.08 -10.84 -23.63
CA THR A 221 14.58 -12.04 -24.34
C THR A 221 13.80 -11.72 -25.61
N HIS A 222 12.82 -10.81 -25.54
CA HIS A 222 11.99 -10.45 -26.69
C HIS A 222 11.17 -9.17 -26.41
N PRO A 223 10.88 -8.33 -27.42
CA PRO A 223 10.04 -7.12 -27.24
C PRO A 223 8.67 -7.40 -26.58
N LYS A 224 7.98 -8.48 -27.00
CA LYS A 224 6.69 -8.91 -26.38
C LYS A 224 6.84 -9.20 -24.88
N VAL A 225 7.95 -9.77 -24.44
CA VAL A 225 8.22 -10.06 -23.01
C VAL A 225 8.60 -8.77 -22.29
N ALA A 226 9.42 -7.91 -22.90
CA ALA A 226 9.78 -6.61 -22.34
C ALA A 226 8.54 -5.75 -22.04
N SER A 227 7.57 -5.69 -22.97
CA SER A 227 6.30 -4.98 -22.76
C SER A 227 5.50 -5.56 -21.60
N LEU A 228 5.42 -6.89 -21.45
CA LEU A 228 4.75 -7.53 -20.31
C LEU A 228 5.44 -7.20 -18.98
N VAL A 229 6.78 -7.20 -18.96
CA VAL A 229 7.57 -6.86 -17.78
C VAL A 229 7.33 -5.39 -17.40
N GLN A 230 7.25 -4.49 -18.37
CA GLN A 230 6.96 -3.08 -18.14
C GLN A 230 5.55 -2.86 -17.58
N GLU A 231 4.52 -3.46 -18.19
CA GLU A 231 3.12 -3.37 -17.73
C GLU A 231 2.95 -3.89 -16.30
N ARG A 232 3.70 -4.93 -15.91
CA ARG A 232 3.60 -5.55 -14.58
C ARG A 232 4.46 -4.85 -13.53
N SER A 233 5.59 -4.26 -13.96
CA SER A 233 6.48 -3.47 -13.10
C SER A 233 5.78 -2.22 -12.58
N ASP A 234 4.98 -1.57 -13.44
CA ASP A 234 4.34 -0.31 -13.10
C ASP A 234 2.80 -0.46 -12.95
N PRO A 235 2.28 -0.48 -11.71
CA PRO A 235 0.84 -0.51 -11.49
C PRO A 235 0.12 0.75 -12.01
N LEU A 236 0.82 1.88 -12.16
CA LEU A 236 0.28 3.11 -12.72
C LEU A 236 -0.05 2.93 -14.21
N LEU A 237 0.85 2.31 -14.98
CA LEU A 237 0.63 1.99 -16.40
C LEU A 237 -0.59 1.08 -16.60
N LYS A 238 -0.74 0.03 -15.78
CA LYS A 238 -1.91 -0.84 -15.83
C LYS A 238 -3.20 -0.09 -15.48
N TRP A 239 -3.14 0.78 -14.47
CA TRP A 239 -4.28 1.58 -14.04
C TRP A 239 -4.68 2.61 -15.11
N GLN A 240 -3.71 3.27 -15.75
CA GLN A 240 -3.92 4.18 -16.88
C GLN A 240 -4.50 3.46 -18.09
N ALA A 241 -4.00 2.27 -18.43
CA ALA A 241 -4.55 1.45 -19.51
C ALA A 241 -6.04 1.12 -19.28
N GLN A 242 -6.44 0.86 -18.03
CA GLN A 242 -7.86 0.67 -17.70
C GLN A 242 -8.66 1.97 -17.82
N CYS A 243 -8.09 3.13 -17.47
CA CYS A 243 -8.73 4.42 -17.71
C CYS A 243 -9.00 4.65 -19.20
N TYR A 244 -8.01 4.39 -20.06
CA TYR A 244 -8.17 4.49 -21.51
C TYR A 244 -9.19 3.48 -22.06
N ALA A 245 -9.21 2.25 -21.55
CA ALA A 245 -10.21 1.25 -21.93
C ALA A 245 -11.64 1.69 -21.55
N VAL A 246 -11.82 2.29 -20.37
CA VAL A 246 -13.10 2.89 -19.98
C VAL A 246 -13.44 4.07 -20.88
N LYS A 247 -12.49 4.96 -21.17
CA LYS A 247 -12.70 6.11 -22.08
C LYS A 247 -13.19 5.62 -23.45
N ALA A 248 -12.48 4.69 -24.07
CA ALA A 248 -12.85 4.13 -25.37
C ALA A 248 -14.23 3.48 -25.35
N PHE A 249 -14.57 2.78 -24.26
CA PHE A 249 -15.91 2.22 -24.08
C PHE A 249 -16.98 3.32 -24.02
N VAL A 250 -16.73 4.39 -23.27
CA VAL A 250 -17.66 5.52 -23.13
C VAL A 250 -17.82 6.26 -24.46
N ASP A 251 -16.72 6.52 -25.18
CA ASP A 251 -16.74 7.14 -26.51
C ASP A 251 -17.62 6.31 -27.48
N ALA A 252 -17.49 4.98 -27.45
CA ALA A 252 -18.22 4.08 -28.35
C ALA A 252 -19.70 3.90 -27.99
N ASN A 253 -20.06 3.99 -26.71
CA ASN A 253 -21.40 3.65 -26.23
C ASN A 253 -22.19 4.85 -25.69
N GLY A 254 -21.58 6.03 -25.58
CA GLY A 254 -22.17 7.23 -24.96
C GLY A 254 -22.50 7.07 -23.47
N ARG A 255 -22.02 6.01 -22.82
CA ARG A 255 -22.33 5.67 -21.42
C ARG A 255 -21.19 4.91 -20.75
N CYS A 256 -21.14 4.94 -19.42
CA CYS A 256 -20.22 4.12 -18.65
C CYS A 256 -20.59 2.63 -18.66
N ALA A 257 -19.56 1.79 -18.55
CA ALA A 257 -19.68 0.36 -18.29
C ALA A 257 -20.30 0.09 -16.90
N TYR A 258 -20.99 -1.04 -16.77
CA TYR A 258 -21.69 -1.45 -15.54
C TYR A 258 -21.31 -2.86 -15.07
N THR A 259 -21.41 -3.10 -13.76
CA THR A 259 -20.89 -4.30 -13.07
C THR A 259 -21.63 -5.59 -13.37
N GLU A 260 -22.82 -5.50 -13.98
CA GLU A 260 -23.71 -6.63 -14.28
C GLU A 260 -23.95 -6.79 -15.79
N ALA A 261 -23.00 -6.33 -16.61
CA ALA A 261 -23.10 -6.51 -18.05
C ALA A 261 -23.11 -7.97 -18.46
N VAL A 262 -23.95 -8.25 -19.48
CA VAL A 262 -23.97 -9.54 -20.16
C VAL A 262 -22.63 -9.75 -20.85
N ASP A 263 -22.12 -8.69 -21.50
CA ASP A 263 -20.79 -8.68 -22.08
C ASP A 263 -19.70 -8.77 -20.98
N PRO A 264 -18.82 -9.78 -21.02
CA PRO A 264 -17.77 -9.95 -20.02
C PRO A 264 -16.76 -8.80 -19.95
N HIS A 265 -16.46 -8.16 -21.09
CA HIS A 265 -15.49 -7.08 -21.16
C HIS A 265 -16.05 -5.80 -20.53
N GLU A 266 -17.28 -5.41 -20.87
CA GLU A 266 -18.02 -4.34 -20.22
C GLU A 266 -18.12 -4.58 -18.71
N ARG A 267 -18.44 -5.80 -18.30
CA ARG A 267 -18.57 -6.16 -16.88
C ARG A 267 -17.26 -5.94 -16.11
N GLN A 268 -16.13 -6.25 -16.73
CA GLN A 268 -14.80 -6.01 -16.15
C GLN A 268 -14.55 -4.52 -15.95
N LEU A 269 -14.82 -3.69 -16.97
CA LEU A 269 -14.68 -2.23 -16.89
C LEU A 269 -15.61 -1.63 -15.82
N GLY A 270 -16.85 -2.12 -15.75
CA GLY A 270 -17.82 -1.70 -14.72
C GLY A 270 -17.37 -2.03 -13.30
N ARG A 271 -16.81 -3.23 -13.08
CA ARG A 271 -16.22 -3.62 -11.78
C ARG A 271 -15.00 -2.78 -11.42
N TRP A 272 -14.17 -2.47 -12.40
CA TRP A 272 -13.01 -1.62 -12.19
C TRP A 272 -13.43 -0.21 -11.77
N LEU A 273 -14.40 0.41 -12.45
CA LEU A 273 -14.97 1.72 -12.07
C LEU A 273 -15.61 1.70 -10.67
N PHE A 274 -16.34 0.63 -10.33
CA PHE A 274 -16.92 0.47 -9.00
C PHE A 274 -15.84 0.42 -7.91
N TYR A 275 -14.73 -0.29 -8.16
CA TYR A 275 -13.61 -0.32 -7.24
C TYR A 275 -12.95 1.07 -7.09
N GLN A 276 -12.76 1.81 -8.19
CA GLN A 276 -12.24 3.19 -8.12
C GLN A 276 -13.12 4.10 -7.27
N SER A 277 -14.45 3.99 -7.40
CA SER A 277 -15.41 4.73 -6.57
C SER A 277 -15.21 4.45 -5.07
N ARG A 278 -15.04 3.18 -4.69
CA ARG A 278 -14.78 2.80 -3.28
C ARG A 278 -13.45 3.35 -2.78
N CYS A 279 -12.39 3.28 -3.59
CA CYS A 279 -11.08 3.82 -3.22
C CYS A 279 -11.11 5.35 -3.10
N CYS A 280 -11.82 6.04 -4.00
CA CYS A 280 -12.02 7.49 -3.95
C CYS A 280 -12.70 7.91 -2.64
N ARG A 281 -13.85 7.29 -2.31
CA ARG A 281 -14.61 7.59 -1.08
C ARG A 281 -13.84 7.27 0.19
N ALA A 282 -12.95 6.28 0.15
CA ALA A 282 -12.10 5.90 1.27
C ALA A 282 -10.81 6.72 1.37
N GLY A 283 -10.59 7.73 0.52
CA GLY A 283 -9.37 8.54 0.49
C GLY A 283 -8.11 7.76 0.08
N LYS A 284 -8.26 6.64 -0.64
CA LYS A 284 -7.17 5.75 -1.07
C LYS A 284 -6.65 6.06 -2.48
N LEU A 285 -7.37 6.84 -3.27
CA LEU A 285 -6.86 7.37 -4.53
C LEU A 285 -6.02 8.62 -4.24
N THR A 286 -4.88 8.76 -4.91
CA THR A 286 -4.10 10.00 -4.86
C THR A 286 -4.82 11.10 -5.64
N ASN A 287 -4.50 12.36 -5.34
CA ASN A 287 -5.10 13.50 -6.04
C ASN A 287 -4.80 13.47 -7.54
N GLU A 288 -3.60 13.04 -7.92
CA GLU A 288 -3.20 12.88 -9.32
C GLU A 288 -4.05 11.82 -10.04
N ALA A 289 -4.35 10.70 -9.36
CA ALA A 289 -5.21 9.65 -9.91
C ALA A 289 -6.67 10.10 -10.07
N VAL A 290 -7.17 10.89 -9.12
CA VAL A 290 -8.51 11.50 -9.24
C VAL A 290 -8.56 12.45 -10.44
N GLU A 291 -7.59 13.35 -10.56
CA GLU A 291 -7.58 14.36 -11.63
C GLU A 291 -7.37 13.70 -13.00
N PHE A 292 -6.58 12.62 -13.05
CA PHE A 292 -6.46 11.80 -14.26
C PHE A 292 -7.81 11.18 -14.66
N LEU A 293 -8.55 10.57 -13.72
CA LEU A 293 -9.88 10.04 -14.01
C LEU A 293 -10.87 11.12 -14.46
N ARG A 294 -10.81 12.30 -13.83
CA ARG A 294 -11.65 13.45 -14.18
C ARG A 294 -11.35 13.96 -15.59
N SER A 295 -10.08 14.05 -15.97
CA SER A 295 -9.67 14.50 -17.32
C SER A 295 -9.89 13.47 -18.43
N CYS A 296 -10.13 12.19 -18.11
CA CYS A 296 -10.30 11.15 -19.12
C CYS A 296 -11.52 11.35 -20.04
N HIS A 297 -12.69 11.72 -19.47
CA HIS A 297 -13.93 11.91 -20.24
C HIS A 297 -14.99 12.65 -19.40
N PRO A 298 -15.83 13.55 -19.97
CA PRO A 298 -16.86 14.29 -19.22
C PRO A 298 -17.82 13.43 -18.39
N ILE A 299 -18.34 12.33 -18.94
CA ILE A 299 -19.21 11.38 -18.19
C ILE A 299 -18.47 10.73 -17.01
N ILE A 300 -17.15 10.50 -17.13
CA ILE A 300 -16.34 9.96 -16.04
C ILE A 300 -16.09 11.06 -15.01
N ALA A 301 -15.80 12.29 -15.44
CA ALA A 301 -15.63 13.46 -14.58
C ALA A 301 -16.83 13.67 -13.66
N GLU A 302 -18.05 13.71 -14.23
CA GLU A 302 -19.28 13.85 -13.46
C GLU A 302 -19.46 12.72 -12.43
N ARG A 303 -19.00 11.51 -12.77
CA ARG A 303 -19.05 10.36 -11.87
C ARG A 303 -18.01 10.47 -10.75
N VAL A 304 -16.81 10.95 -11.05
CA VAL A 304 -15.74 11.21 -10.06
C VAL A 304 -16.15 12.30 -9.09
N ASP A 305 -16.76 13.38 -9.56
CA ASP A 305 -17.27 14.48 -8.71
C ASP A 305 -18.32 13.96 -7.74
N ARG A 306 -19.22 13.08 -8.21
CA ARG A 306 -20.18 12.35 -7.37
C ARG A 306 -19.52 11.39 -6.38
N TRP A 307 -18.27 10.97 -6.55
CA TRP A 307 -17.59 10.15 -5.54
C TRP A 307 -17.03 10.97 -4.39
N GLN A 308 -16.69 12.24 -4.65
CA GLN A 308 -16.04 13.13 -3.71
C GLN A 308 -17.03 13.92 -2.84
N ASP A 309 -18.20 14.24 -3.39
CA ASP A 309 -19.24 14.98 -2.65
C ASP A 309 -20.50 14.12 -2.42
N PRO A 310 -20.73 13.63 -1.19
CA PRO A 310 -21.98 12.97 -0.81
C PRO A 310 -23.22 13.84 -1.06
N GLN A 311 -23.12 15.18 -0.91
CA GLN A 311 -24.22 16.09 -1.24
C GLN A 311 -24.42 16.24 -2.75
N SER A 312 -23.40 16.02 -3.58
CA SER A 312 -23.52 15.97 -5.05
C SER A 312 -24.27 14.73 -5.51
N LEU A 313 -24.08 13.58 -4.84
CA LEU A 313 -24.89 12.38 -5.10
C LEU A 313 -26.37 12.62 -4.79
N TRP A 314 -26.65 13.22 -3.64
CA TRP A 314 -28.00 13.59 -3.23
C TRP A 314 -28.64 14.53 -4.28
N ARG A 315 -28.02 15.68 -4.54
CA ARG A 315 -28.52 16.68 -5.53
C ARG A 315 -28.64 16.11 -6.94
N GLY A 316 -27.72 15.24 -7.36
CA GLY A 316 -27.78 14.55 -8.65
C GLY A 316 -29.00 13.63 -8.76
N ARG A 317 -29.25 12.81 -7.72
CA ARG A 317 -30.40 11.90 -7.69
C ARG A 317 -31.74 12.64 -7.59
N ILE A 318 -31.79 13.74 -6.84
CA ILE A 318 -32.94 14.66 -6.82
C ILE A 318 -33.25 15.16 -8.23
N ARG A 319 -32.24 15.63 -8.99
CA ARG A 319 -32.41 16.10 -10.37
C ARG A 319 -32.90 14.99 -11.31
N GLU A 320 -32.27 13.81 -11.28
CA GLU A 320 -32.69 12.66 -12.10
C GLU A 320 -34.15 12.25 -11.80
N LEU A 321 -34.52 12.21 -10.52
CA LEU A 321 -35.89 11.87 -10.10
C LEU A 321 -36.90 12.95 -10.51
N SER A 322 -36.55 14.23 -10.34
CA SER A 322 -37.40 15.35 -10.75
C SER A 322 -37.65 15.35 -12.26
N ALA A 323 -36.61 15.13 -13.07
CA ALA A 323 -36.73 15.02 -14.52
C ALA A 323 -37.64 13.84 -14.92
N PHE A 324 -37.43 12.67 -14.33
CA PHE A 324 -38.27 11.49 -14.58
C PHE A 324 -39.75 11.75 -14.24
N LEU A 325 -40.02 12.38 -13.09
CA LEU A 325 -41.38 12.68 -12.66
C LEU A 325 -42.06 13.70 -13.56
N ARG A 326 -41.33 14.70 -14.07
CA ARG A 326 -41.85 15.66 -15.06
C ARG A 326 -42.16 15.01 -16.40
N GLU A 327 -41.30 14.10 -16.86
CA GLU A 327 -41.44 13.45 -18.17
C GLU A 327 -42.55 12.39 -18.18
N PHE A 328 -42.63 11.57 -17.14
CA PHE A 328 -43.52 10.40 -17.12
C PHE A 328 -44.74 10.54 -16.20
N ALA A 329 -44.83 11.63 -15.41
CA ALA A 329 -45.92 11.92 -14.48
C ALA A 329 -46.29 10.75 -13.55
N ARG A 330 -45.33 9.88 -13.23
CA ARG A 330 -45.52 8.67 -12.42
C ARG A 330 -44.27 8.33 -11.62
N SER A 331 -44.44 7.59 -10.52
CA SER A 331 -43.30 7.08 -9.75
C SER A 331 -42.49 6.03 -10.54
N PRO A 332 -41.15 6.00 -10.39
CA PRO A 332 -40.30 4.94 -10.90
C PRO A 332 -40.67 3.55 -10.36
N ARG A 333 -40.62 2.53 -11.20
CA ARG A 333 -40.96 1.14 -10.86
C ARG A 333 -39.72 0.26 -10.77
N ILE A 334 -39.71 -0.63 -9.76
CA ILE A 334 -38.63 -1.63 -9.60
C ILE A 334 -38.63 -2.69 -10.70
N SER A 335 -39.79 -2.93 -11.33
CA SER A 335 -40.00 -3.86 -12.44
C SER A 335 -39.75 -3.23 -13.81
N ALA A 336 -39.33 -1.96 -13.87
CA ALA A 336 -39.03 -1.30 -15.13
C ALA A 336 -37.91 -2.02 -15.89
N ARG A 337 -38.07 -2.15 -17.22
CA ARG A 337 -36.99 -2.61 -18.11
C ARG A 337 -35.90 -1.55 -18.23
N ASP A 338 -36.30 -0.27 -18.17
CA ASP A 338 -35.36 0.83 -18.11
C ASP A 338 -34.60 0.80 -16.77
N ARG A 339 -33.27 0.84 -16.87
CA ARG A 339 -32.38 0.65 -15.72
C ARG A 339 -32.24 1.93 -14.90
N ASN A 340 -32.39 3.09 -15.53
CA ASN A 340 -32.36 4.37 -14.82
C ASN A 340 -33.60 4.48 -13.93
N GLU A 341 -34.77 4.16 -14.46
CA GLU A 341 -36.02 4.05 -13.70
C GLU A 341 -35.89 3.06 -12.53
N LYS A 342 -35.38 1.85 -12.81
CA LYS A 342 -35.16 0.85 -11.76
C LYS A 342 -34.20 1.37 -10.68
N SER A 343 -33.11 2.02 -11.06
CA SER A 343 -32.16 2.63 -10.10
C SER A 343 -32.81 3.71 -9.25
N LEU A 344 -33.67 4.55 -9.82
CA LEU A 344 -34.40 5.59 -9.07
C LEU A 344 -35.39 4.96 -8.08
N SER A 345 -36.08 3.89 -8.48
CA SER A 345 -37.01 3.18 -7.59
C SER A 345 -36.32 2.56 -6.37
N LEU A 346 -35.13 1.98 -6.56
CA LEU A 346 -34.30 1.43 -5.49
C LEU A 346 -33.74 2.53 -4.59
N TRP A 347 -33.37 3.66 -5.17
CA TRP A 347 -32.88 4.81 -4.41
C TRP A 347 -33.96 5.39 -3.50
N ILE A 348 -35.20 5.55 -3.99
CA ILE A 348 -36.37 5.95 -3.18
C ILE A 348 -36.61 4.95 -2.04
N ALA A 349 -36.52 3.64 -2.31
CA ALA A 349 -36.70 2.62 -1.29
C ALA A 349 -35.62 2.69 -0.20
N SER A 350 -34.36 2.92 -0.58
CA SER A 350 -33.26 3.16 0.36
C SER A 350 -33.49 4.41 1.21
N GLN A 351 -34.01 5.51 0.64
CA GLN A 351 -34.30 6.71 1.43
C GLN A 351 -35.41 6.46 2.47
N SER A 352 -36.40 5.63 2.16
CA SER A 352 -37.39 5.19 3.15
C SER A 352 -36.77 4.45 4.33
N GLN A 353 -35.76 3.62 4.08
CA GLN A 353 -35.04 2.90 5.14
C GLN A 353 -34.18 3.85 5.97
N GLU A 354 -33.45 4.76 5.34
CA GLU A 354 -32.64 5.78 6.03
C GLU A 354 -33.51 6.74 6.85
N PHE A 355 -34.70 7.09 6.34
CA PHE A 355 -35.70 7.87 7.08
C PHE A 355 -36.12 7.16 8.37
N LYS A 356 -36.49 5.87 8.27
CA LYS A 356 -36.89 5.05 9.43
C LYS A 356 -35.75 4.81 10.42
N ALA A 357 -34.51 4.80 9.94
CA ALA A 357 -33.31 4.70 10.76
C ALA A 357 -32.90 6.03 11.43
N GLY A 358 -33.56 7.16 11.09
CA GLY A 358 -33.23 8.48 11.62
C GLY A 358 -31.98 9.12 11.00
N ASN A 359 -31.52 8.61 9.85
CA ASN A 359 -30.28 9.04 9.19
C ASN A 359 -30.47 10.17 8.16
N LEU A 360 -31.71 10.52 7.82
CA LEU A 360 -32.00 11.67 6.93
C LEU A 360 -32.11 12.95 7.74
N SER A 361 -31.41 14.00 7.30
CA SER A 361 -31.52 15.33 7.94
C SER A 361 -32.89 15.99 7.64
N PRO A 362 -33.36 16.92 8.49
CA PRO A 362 -34.59 17.67 8.24
C PRO A 362 -34.59 18.37 6.87
N GLU A 363 -33.45 18.93 6.46
CA GLU A 363 -33.27 19.59 5.17
C GLU A 363 -33.40 18.59 4.01
N GLN A 364 -32.84 17.38 4.14
CA GLN A 364 -32.98 16.32 3.14
C GLN A 364 -34.43 15.85 3.01
N ILE A 365 -35.16 15.73 4.12
CA ILE A 365 -36.57 15.35 4.10
C ILE A 365 -37.38 16.39 3.34
N GLU A 366 -37.15 17.66 3.62
CA GLU A 366 -37.84 18.78 3.00
C GLU A 366 -37.50 18.90 1.50
N GLU A 367 -36.22 18.76 1.13
CA GLU A 367 -35.80 18.71 -0.28
C GLU A 367 -36.47 17.54 -1.02
N PHE A 368 -36.64 16.38 -0.38
CA PHE A 368 -37.27 15.21 -0.97
C PHE A 368 -38.78 15.39 -1.18
N LYS A 369 -39.48 16.05 -0.24
CA LYS A 369 -40.90 16.42 -0.39
C LYS A 369 -41.10 17.42 -1.53
N ASN A 370 -40.20 18.37 -1.68
CA ASN A 370 -40.29 19.44 -2.67
C ASN A 370 -39.99 19.00 -4.13
N ILE A 371 -39.65 17.72 -4.37
CA ILE A 371 -39.41 17.21 -5.73
C ILE A 371 -40.70 17.18 -6.56
N HIS A 372 -41.77 16.62 -6.00
CA HIS A 372 -43.06 16.37 -6.67
C HIS A 372 -44.11 15.87 -5.66
N GLU A 373 -45.40 16.16 -5.91
CA GLU A 373 -46.54 15.74 -5.05
C GLU A 373 -46.57 14.22 -4.75
N LEU A 374 -46.30 13.38 -5.75
CA LEU A 374 -46.21 11.93 -5.63
C LEU A 374 -45.13 11.46 -4.65
N ILE A 375 -44.03 12.21 -4.53
CA ILE A 375 -42.95 11.91 -3.59
C ILE A 375 -43.32 12.45 -2.21
N ALA A 376 -43.87 13.66 -2.11
CA ALA A 376 -44.38 14.22 -0.85
C ALA A 376 -45.37 13.27 -0.16
N ALA A 377 -46.39 12.81 -0.90
CA ALA A 377 -47.39 11.85 -0.41
C ALA A 377 -46.76 10.51 0.02
N ARG A 378 -45.59 10.14 -0.52
CA ARG A 378 -44.87 8.93 -0.15
C ARG A 378 -44.03 9.13 1.11
N VAL A 379 -43.44 10.31 1.31
CA VAL A 379 -42.72 10.68 2.53
C VAL A 379 -43.68 10.81 3.71
N ASP A 380 -44.88 11.37 3.50
CA ASP A 380 -45.90 11.45 4.56
C ASP A 380 -46.33 10.05 5.04
N LYS A 381 -46.38 9.07 4.14
CA LYS A 381 -46.60 7.65 4.50
C LYS A 381 -45.43 7.03 5.27
N TRP A 382 -44.23 7.59 5.22
CA TRP A 382 -43.11 7.15 6.06
C TRP A 382 -43.23 7.68 7.50
N GLN A 383 -43.96 8.79 7.70
CA GLN A 383 -44.13 9.46 8.99
C GLN A 383 -45.20 8.82 9.89
N VAL A 384 -46.05 7.94 9.35
CA VAL A 384 -47.07 7.24 10.16
C VAL A 384 -46.41 6.04 10.88
N PRO A 385 -46.39 6.01 12.23
CA PRO A 385 -45.90 4.83 12.94
C PRO A 385 -46.86 3.67 12.72
N ALA A 386 -46.31 2.49 12.45
CA ALA A 386 -47.05 1.22 12.46
C ALA A 386 -47.39 0.85 13.91
N SER A 387 -48.40 1.49 14.50
CA SER A 387 -48.98 1.13 15.78
C SER A 387 -50.47 1.47 15.80
N THR A 388 -51.31 0.51 15.42
CA THR A 388 -52.67 0.40 15.98
C THR A 388 -52.70 -0.91 16.76
N PRO A 389 -52.68 -0.89 18.10
CA PRO A 389 -53.09 -2.05 18.88
C PRO A 389 -54.60 -2.21 18.69
N LEU A 390 -55.03 -3.43 18.31
CA LEU A 390 -56.43 -3.83 18.37
C LEU A 390 -56.91 -3.73 19.82
N GLY A 391 -57.91 -2.90 20.06
CA GLY A 391 -58.76 -2.91 21.25
C GLY A 391 -60.07 -3.61 20.94
#